data_AF-A0A9P3GW20-F1
#
_entry.id   AF-A0A9P3GW20-F1
#
_cell.length_a   1.000
_cell.length_b   1.000
_cell.length_c   1.000
_cell.angle_alpha   90.00
_cell.angle_beta   90.00
_cell.angle_gamma   90.00
#
_symmetry.space_group_name_H-M   'P 1'
#
loop_
_entity.id
_entity.type
_entity.pdbx_description
1 polymer ?
#
loop_
_entity_poly.entity_id
_entity_poly.type
_entity_poly.pdbx_seq_one_letter_code
_entity_poly.pdbx_strand_id
1 'polypeptide(L)'
;MSFKLHASILEKYPTVIEEMLDEEPLEMFEGCRILRVYDPGEELGSLFQVLYDGSVGDFFNWSKPMRFEYLQQVTLLAVEYEVQHIIDEAVARLQYVFPITFESSRLQQHSYTTKRADYPVQFSELGDVVDVVILARKINERNTPPFIVMARYYHCARLDTAGLYCPKDDDGVFLSYDDFLACVLAYEKLDWEGRFFCAGALGLAAGGWRSQFSWAV
;
A
#
# COMPACT_ATOMS: atom_id res chain seq x y z
N MET A 1 18.70 -19.63 -2.48
CA MET A 1 19.58 -18.54 -1.98
C MET A 1 19.75 -18.73 -0.49
N SER A 2 20.84 -18.26 0.13
CA SER A 2 21.00 -18.33 1.60
C SER A 2 21.53 -17.01 2.15
N PHE A 3 21.08 -16.66 3.35
CA PHE A 3 21.46 -15.45 4.07
C PHE A 3 22.09 -15.83 5.41
N LYS A 4 23.08 -15.05 5.86
CA LYS A 4 23.64 -15.15 7.21
C LYS A 4 23.21 -13.90 7.97
N LEU A 5 22.40 -14.10 9.01
CA LEU A 5 21.84 -13.02 9.83
C LEU A 5 22.33 -13.17 11.28
N HIS A 6 22.48 -12.04 11.98
CA HIS A 6 22.77 -12.02 13.40
C HIS A 6 21.47 -12.24 14.16
N ALA A 7 21.45 -13.22 15.06
CA ALA A 7 20.30 -13.51 15.92
C ALA A 7 19.83 -12.24 16.67
N SER A 8 20.78 -11.41 17.13
CA SER A 8 20.49 -10.14 17.81
C SER A 8 19.70 -9.11 16.99
N ILE A 9 19.60 -9.26 15.67
CA ILE A 9 18.76 -8.40 14.82
C ILE A 9 17.34 -8.97 14.76
N LEU A 10 17.20 -10.29 14.67
CA LEU A 10 15.90 -10.96 14.67
C LEU A 10 15.23 -10.86 16.05
N GLU A 11 16.00 -11.03 17.13
CA GLU A 11 15.53 -10.91 18.53
C GLU A 11 14.98 -9.52 18.88
N LYS A 12 15.28 -8.48 18.10
CA LYS A 12 14.72 -7.13 18.32
C LYS A 12 13.26 -7.04 17.92
N TYR A 13 12.78 -8.00 17.13
CA TYR A 13 11.45 -8.00 16.55
C TYR A 13 10.78 -9.31 16.98
N PRO A 14 9.99 -9.30 18.07
CA PRO A 14 9.22 -10.47 18.49
C PRO A 14 8.22 -10.76 17.37
N THR A 15 8.50 -11.79 16.60
CA THR A 15 7.87 -12.07 15.32
C THR A 15 7.69 -13.57 15.17
N VAL A 16 6.95 -13.98 14.15
CA VAL A 16 6.84 -15.38 13.70
C VAL A 16 8.24 -16.02 13.55
N ILE A 17 9.28 -15.23 13.22
CA ILE A 17 10.65 -15.72 13.10
C ILE A 17 11.19 -16.28 14.43
N GLU A 18 10.84 -15.67 15.57
CA GLU A 18 11.25 -16.17 16.90
C GLU A 18 10.62 -17.54 17.17
N GLU A 19 9.32 -17.69 16.87
CA GLU A 19 8.62 -18.97 16.99
C GLU A 19 9.27 -20.04 16.09
N MET A 20 9.57 -19.69 14.84
CA MET A 20 10.25 -20.60 13.91
C MET A 20 11.68 -20.96 14.34
N LEU A 21 12.35 -20.10 15.10
CA LEU A 21 13.70 -20.36 15.65
C LEU A 21 13.69 -21.23 16.90
N ASP A 22 12.52 -21.45 17.50
CA ASP A 22 12.32 -22.31 18.67
C ASP A 22 11.76 -23.70 18.30
N GLU A 23 11.33 -23.90 17.06
CA GLU A 23 10.87 -25.21 16.57
C GLU A 23 12.04 -26.22 16.43
N GLU A 24 12.01 -27.29 17.23
CA GLU A 24 12.97 -28.41 17.09
C GLU A 24 12.49 -29.50 16.11
N PRO A 25 13.42 -30.18 15.39
CA PRO A 25 14.87 -30.04 15.43
C PRO A 25 15.42 -29.07 14.37
N LEU A 26 16.24 -28.09 14.79
CA LEU A 26 16.91 -27.18 13.89
C LEU A 26 18.14 -27.82 13.27
N GLU A 27 18.21 -27.79 11.94
CA GLU A 27 19.40 -28.15 11.18
C GLU A 27 20.51 -27.13 11.48
N MET A 28 21.73 -27.60 11.73
CA MET A 28 22.89 -26.74 11.98
C MET A 28 23.82 -26.75 10.77
N PHE A 29 24.27 -25.58 10.32
CA PHE A 29 25.26 -25.43 9.26
C PHE A 29 26.31 -24.41 9.65
N GLU A 30 27.58 -24.82 9.64
CA GLU A 30 28.73 -23.99 10.06
C GLU A 30 28.56 -23.36 11.47
N GLY A 31 27.87 -24.05 12.37
CA GLY A 31 27.60 -23.55 13.73
C GLY A 31 26.45 -22.53 13.82
N CYS A 32 25.76 -22.25 12.72
CA CYS A 32 24.55 -21.45 12.68
C CYS A 32 23.31 -22.35 12.60
N ARG A 33 22.22 -21.94 13.26
CA ARG A 33 20.89 -22.54 13.06
C ARG A 33 20.41 -22.19 11.65
N ILE A 34 19.89 -23.17 10.92
CA ILE A 34 19.28 -22.96 9.61
C ILE A 34 17.77 -22.81 9.81
N LEU A 35 17.24 -21.69 9.33
CA LEU A 35 15.82 -21.51 9.15
C LEU A 35 15.48 -21.68 7.67
N ARG A 36 14.56 -22.61 7.36
CA ARG A 36 14.05 -22.82 6.00
C ARG A 36 12.76 -22.03 5.83
N VAL A 37 12.74 -21.17 4.82
CA VAL A 37 11.60 -20.33 4.44
C VAL A 37 11.25 -20.58 2.98
N TYR A 38 9.99 -20.40 2.63
CA TYR A 38 9.49 -20.67 1.27
C TYR A 38 9.55 -19.44 0.36
N ASP A 39 9.72 -18.25 0.93
CA ASP A 39 9.70 -17.01 0.18
C ASP A 39 10.90 -16.87 -0.78
N PRO A 40 10.73 -16.11 -1.88
CA PRO A 40 11.81 -15.90 -2.81
C PRO A 40 12.96 -15.14 -2.15
N GLY A 41 14.18 -15.62 -2.37
CA GLY A 41 15.36 -15.07 -1.70
C GLY A 41 15.57 -13.57 -1.96
N GLU A 42 15.25 -13.08 -3.15
CA GLU A 42 15.39 -11.65 -3.50
C GLU A 42 14.49 -10.74 -2.65
N GLU A 43 13.29 -11.20 -2.33
CA GLU A 43 12.34 -10.46 -1.50
C GLU A 43 12.77 -10.46 -0.03
N LEU A 44 13.16 -11.62 0.48
CA LEU A 44 13.73 -11.75 1.82
C LEU A 44 14.98 -10.90 2.00
N GLY A 45 15.86 -10.88 0.99
CA GLY A 45 17.04 -10.02 0.98
C GLY A 45 16.68 -8.54 1.14
N SER A 46 15.59 -8.10 0.50
CA SER A 46 15.08 -6.73 0.62
C SER A 46 14.56 -6.42 2.03
N LEU A 47 13.78 -7.33 2.63
CA LEU A 47 13.33 -7.18 4.02
C LEU A 47 14.52 -7.14 4.99
N PHE A 48 15.46 -8.08 4.87
CA PHE A 48 16.65 -8.13 5.73
C PHE A 48 17.53 -6.90 5.59
N GLN A 49 17.66 -6.36 4.37
CA GLN A 49 18.37 -5.10 4.17
C GLN A 49 17.72 -3.97 4.98
N VAL A 50 16.39 -3.85 4.95
CA VAL A 50 15.67 -2.83 5.74
C VAL A 50 15.87 -3.02 7.25
N LEU A 51 15.83 -4.26 7.72
CA LEU A 51 16.06 -4.59 9.13
C LEU A 51 17.50 -4.28 9.59
N TYR A 52 18.48 -4.45 8.72
CA TYR A 52 19.90 -4.20 9.01
C TYR A 52 20.28 -2.74 8.93
N ASP A 53 19.89 -2.06 7.84
CA ASP A 53 20.26 -0.67 7.59
C ASP A 53 19.49 0.28 8.53
N GLY A 54 18.34 -0.17 9.05
CA GLY A 54 17.49 0.60 9.95
C GLY A 54 17.19 1.99 9.36
N SER A 55 17.30 3.03 10.18
CA SER A 55 17.01 4.42 9.77
C SER A 55 17.97 5.00 8.72
N VAL A 56 19.08 4.33 8.41
CA VAL A 56 20.05 4.77 7.41
C VAL A 56 19.62 4.35 5.99
N GLY A 57 18.82 3.29 5.90
CA GLY A 57 18.31 2.76 4.65
C GLY A 57 17.29 3.67 3.97
N ASP A 58 17.10 3.45 2.66
CA ASP A 58 16.18 4.27 1.85
C ASP A 58 14.71 4.12 2.30
N PHE A 59 14.36 2.99 2.95
CA PHE A 59 13.01 2.70 3.44
C PHE A 59 12.49 3.67 4.51
N PHE A 60 13.35 4.10 5.44
CA PHE A 60 12.96 5.06 6.48
C PHE A 60 13.37 6.50 6.14
N ASN A 61 14.03 6.70 5.00
CA ASN A 61 14.47 8.02 4.58
C ASN A 61 13.39 8.74 3.75
N TRP A 62 12.61 9.62 4.39
CA TRP A 62 11.55 10.39 3.74
C TRP A 62 12.04 11.41 2.70
N SER A 63 13.33 11.76 2.72
CA SER A 63 13.92 12.66 1.72
C SER A 63 14.18 11.97 0.37
N LYS A 64 14.16 10.63 0.36
CA LYS A 64 14.36 9.85 -0.84
C LYS A 64 13.04 9.21 -1.28
N PRO A 65 12.55 9.53 -2.48
CA PRO A 65 11.37 8.89 -3.01
C PRO A 65 11.65 7.40 -3.26
N MET A 66 10.71 6.56 -2.88
CA MET A 66 10.79 5.10 -3.02
C MET A 66 9.84 4.62 -4.10
N ARG A 67 10.25 3.61 -4.86
CA ARG A 67 9.36 2.93 -5.81
C ARG A 67 8.26 2.16 -5.06
N PHE A 68 7.02 2.29 -5.49
CA PHE A 68 5.89 1.60 -4.87
C PHE A 68 6.07 0.09 -4.88
N GLU A 69 6.63 -0.48 -5.95
CA GLU A 69 6.83 -1.94 -6.06
C GLU A 69 7.75 -2.46 -4.94
N TYR A 70 8.82 -1.72 -4.63
CA TYR A 70 9.72 -2.05 -3.53
C TYR A 70 9.05 -1.86 -2.16
N LEU A 71 8.28 -0.78 -1.98
CA LEU A 71 7.51 -0.55 -0.75
C LEU A 71 6.50 -1.69 -0.52
N GLN A 72 5.75 -2.07 -1.55
CA GLN A 72 4.77 -3.15 -1.50
C GLN A 72 5.42 -4.48 -1.14
N GLN A 73 6.48 -4.87 -1.85
CA GLN A 73 7.23 -6.11 -1.62
C GLN A 73 7.71 -6.23 -0.17
N VAL A 74 8.41 -5.20 0.34
CA VAL A 74 8.90 -5.19 1.72
C VAL A 74 7.75 -5.20 2.72
N THR A 75 6.66 -4.48 2.44
CA THR A 75 5.50 -4.42 3.35
C THR A 75 4.75 -5.74 3.41
N LEU A 76 4.60 -6.46 2.30
CA LEU A 76 3.94 -7.77 2.28
C LEU A 76 4.68 -8.78 3.15
N LEU A 77 6.01 -8.85 3.01
CA LEU A 77 6.83 -9.69 3.89
C LEU A 77 6.79 -9.19 5.33
N ALA A 78 6.81 -7.88 5.56
CA ALA A 78 6.67 -7.34 6.91
C ALA A 78 5.34 -7.72 7.57
N VAL A 79 4.24 -7.80 6.80
CA VAL A 79 2.95 -8.30 7.29
C VAL A 79 3.03 -9.79 7.62
N GLU A 80 3.62 -10.60 6.73
CA GLU A 80 3.76 -12.05 6.93
C GLU A 80 4.62 -12.41 8.15
N TYR A 81 5.72 -11.67 8.35
CA TYR A 81 6.63 -11.85 9.46
C TYR A 81 6.31 -10.92 10.65
N GLU A 82 5.15 -10.25 10.66
CA GLU A 82 4.67 -9.38 11.77
C GLU A 82 5.65 -8.27 12.21
N VAL A 83 6.39 -7.70 11.27
CA VAL A 83 7.37 -6.63 11.50
C VAL A 83 6.69 -5.25 11.58
N GLN A 84 6.03 -4.97 12.71
CA GLN A 84 5.11 -3.83 12.86
C GLN A 84 5.69 -2.46 12.46
N HIS A 85 6.93 -2.15 12.83
CA HIS A 85 7.52 -0.83 12.54
C HIS A 85 7.73 -0.55 11.03
N ILE A 86 7.93 -1.60 10.22
CA ILE A 86 7.99 -1.48 8.76
C ILE A 86 6.59 -1.25 8.19
N ILE A 87 5.59 -1.96 8.73
CA ILE A 87 4.18 -1.80 8.37
C ILE A 87 3.73 -0.36 8.67
N ASP A 88 4.02 0.15 9.86
CA ASP A 88 3.66 1.51 10.28
C ASP A 88 4.27 2.58 9.37
N GLU A 89 5.55 2.43 9.01
CA GLU A 89 6.25 3.33 8.09
C GLU A 89 5.62 3.29 6.69
N ALA A 90 5.31 2.10 6.16
CA ALA A 90 4.64 1.96 4.88
C ALA A 90 3.26 2.62 4.88
N VAL A 91 2.47 2.41 5.94
CA VAL A 91 1.18 3.06 6.14
C VAL A 91 1.33 4.58 6.18
N ALA A 92 2.30 5.11 6.93
CA ALA A 92 2.53 6.54 7.04
C ALA A 92 2.87 7.16 5.67
N ARG A 93 3.74 6.53 4.90
CA ARG A 93 4.08 6.97 3.53
C ARG A 93 2.88 6.93 2.60
N LEU A 94 2.08 5.86 2.63
CA LEU A 94 0.88 5.75 1.81
C LEU A 94 -0.20 6.75 2.24
N GLN A 95 -0.38 7.05 3.52
CA GLN A 95 -1.28 8.10 4.00
C GLN A 95 -0.87 9.49 3.52
N TYR A 96 0.44 9.74 3.38
CA TYR A 96 0.93 10.99 2.82
C TYR A 96 0.50 11.14 1.36
N VAL A 97 0.60 10.06 0.57
CA VAL A 97 0.17 10.03 -0.83
C VAL A 97 -1.35 10.07 -0.96
N PHE A 98 -2.05 9.26 -0.18
CA PHE A 98 -3.51 9.07 -0.22
C PHE A 98 -4.13 9.67 1.05
N PRO A 99 -4.38 10.99 1.06
CA PRO A 99 -4.77 11.70 2.27
C PRO A 99 -6.16 11.27 2.75
N ILE A 100 -6.32 11.04 4.04
CA ILE A 100 -7.58 10.55 4.64
C ILE A 100 -8.77 11.52 4.52
N THR A 101 -8.51 12.79 4.15
CA THR A 101 -9.52 13.84 4.02
C THR A 101 -9.75 14.22 2.56
N PHE A 102 -11.01 14.36 2.16
CA PHE A 102 -11.44 14.89 0.86
C PHE A 102 -11.27 16.41 0.77
N GLU A 103 -10.05 16.90 0.95
CA GLU A 103 -9.74 18.32 0.78
C GLU A 103 -9.57 18.62 -0.71
N SER A 104 -10.48 19.43 -1.28
CA SER A 104 -10.56 19.67 -2.72
C SER A 104 -9.27 20.23 -3.33
N SER A 105 -8.50 20.99 -2.56
CA SER A 105 -7.18 21.51 -2.94
C SER A 105 -6.16 20.40 -3.23
N ARG A 106 -6.25 19.28 -2.49
CA ARG A 106 -5.41 18.11 -2.68
C ARG A 106 -5.94 17.26 -3.82
N LEU A 107 -7.25 17.03 -3.90
CA LEU A 107 -7.90 16.27 -4.98
C LEU A 107 -7.66 16.84 -6.39
N GLN A 108 -7.66 18.17 -6.52
CA GLN A 108 -7.42 18.83 -7.80
C GLN A 108 -5.96 18.72 -8.27
N GLN A 109 -5.02 18.42 -7.38
CA GLN A 109 -3.67 18.05 -7.78
C GLN A 109 -3.73 16.65 -8.41
N HIS A 110 -4.03 16.61 -9.71
CA HIS A 110 -4.14 15.44 -10.59
C HIS A 110 -2.85 14.59 -10.69
N SER A 111 -1.92 14.73 -9.76
CA SER A 111 -0.54 14.30 -9.87
C SER A 111 -0.16 13.15 -8.94
N TYR A 112 -1.13 12.47 -8.32
CA TYR A 112 -0.85 11.35 -7.41
C TYR A 112 -0.19 10.16 -8.11
N THR A 113 -0.39 10.04 -9.43
CA THR A 113 0.24 9.01 -10.28
C THR A 113 1.38 9.55 -11.15
N THR A 114 1.63 10.86 -11.14
CA THR A 114 2.77 11.43 -11.88
C THR A 114 3.99 11.48 -10.98
N LYS A 115 5.15 11.07 -11.50
CA LYS A 115 6.44 11.08 -10.78
C LYS A 115 6.75 12.46 -10.21
N ARG A 116 6.41 12.63 -8.93
CA ARG A 116 6.66 13.84 -8.17
C ARG A 116 7.86 13.61 -7.27
N ALA A 117 8.85 14.48 -7.42
CA ALA A 117 10.10 14.38 -6.66
C ALA A 117 9.86 14.66 -5.16
N ASP A 118 8.77 15.35 -4.82
CA ASP A 118 8.34 15.70 -3.46
C ASP A 118 7.54 14.58 -2.76
N TYR A 119 7.22 13.48 -3.43
CA TYR A 119 6.41 12.41 -2.85
C TYR A 119 7.30 11.29 -2.29
N PRO A 120 6.98 10.74 -1.11
CA PRO A 120 7.79 9.66 -0.50
C PRO A 120 7.68 8.34 -1.24
N VAL A 121 6.64 8.16 -2.08
CA VAL A 121 6.38 6.97 -2.88
C VAL A 121 6.10 7.36 -4.33
N GLN A 122 6.74 6.66 -5.26
CA GLN A 122 6.60 6.84 -6.70
C GLN A 122 5.88 5.63 -7.30
N PHE A 123 4.82 5.91 -8.03
CA PHE A 123 4.06 4.93 -8.79
C PHE A 123 4.57 4.93 -10.23
N SER A 124 4.73 3.73 -10.79
CA SER A 124 5.16 3.54 -12.18
C SER A 124 3.95 3.63 -13.11
N GLU A 125 2.81 3.10 -12.67
CA GLU A 125 1.62 2.93 -13.51
C GLU A 125 0.33 3.27 -12.75
N LEU A 126 -0.74 3.57 -13.51
CA LEU A 126 -2.07 3.78 -12.95
C LEU A 126 -2.63 2.52 -12.27
N GLY A 127 -2.23 1.33 -12.73
CA GLY A 127 -2.62 0.06 -12.12
C GLY A 127 -2.10 -0.13 -10.70
N ASP A 128 -1.05 0.59 -10.29
CA ASP A 128 -0.47 0.47 -8.95
C ASP A 128 -1.47 0.88 -7.85
N VAL A 129 -2.49 1.68 -8.19
CA VAL A 129 -3.54 2.07 -7.24
C VAL A 129 -4.35 0.84 -6.79
N VAL A 130 -4.59 -0.11 -7.68
CA VAL A 130 -5.27 -1.37 -7.34
C VAL A 130 -4.44 -2.14 -6.32
N ASP A 131 -3.14 -2.23 -6.57
CA ASP A 131 -2.19 -2.89 -5.68
C ASP A 131 -2.11 -2.22 -4.29
N VAL A 132 -2.27 -0.90 -4.21
CA VAL A 132 -2.40 -0.18 -2.92
C VAL A 132 -3.62 -0.63 -2.13
N VAL A 133 -4.77 -0.85 -2.79
CA VAL A 133 -6.00 -1.34 -2.13
C VAL A 133 -5.78 -2.76 -1.62
N ILE A 134 -5.16 -3.61 -2.43
CA ILE A 134 -4.85 -4.99 -2.06
C ILE A 134 -3.86 -5.04 -0.90
N LEU A 135 -2.79 -4.23 -0.96
CA LEU A 135 -1.82 -4.09 0.12
C LEU A 135 -2.49 -3.61 1.41
N ALA A 136 -3.38 -2.61 1.35
CA ALA A 136 -4.12 -2.13 2.51
C ALA A 136 -4.92 -3.26 3.19
N ARG A 137 -5.59 -4.12 2.39
CA ARG A 137 -6.32 -5.28 2.89
C ARG A 137 -5.40 -6.31 3.53
N LYS A 138 -4.23 -6.55 2.95
CA LYS A 138 -3.21 -7.46 3.50
C LYS A 138 -2.68 -6.95 4.83
N ILE A 139 -2.42 -5.65 4.96
CA ILE A 139 -1.94 -5.03 6.22
C ILE A 139 -2.94 -5.28 7.36
N ASN A 140 -4.23 -5.07 7.13
CA ASN A 140 -5.24 -5.40 8.13
C ASN A 140 -6.62 -5.61 7.49
N GLU A 141 -7.09 -6.84 7.53
CA GLU A 141 -8.40 -7.20 6.99
C GLU A 141 -9.55 -6.60 7.83
N ARG A 142 -9.38 -6.52 9.16
CA ARG A 142 -10.43 -6.07 10.10
C ARG A 142 -10.45 -4.57 10.29
N ASN A 143 -9.29 -3.94 10.33
CA ASN A 143 -9.11 -2.51 10.57
C ASN A 143 -8.22 -1.92 9.50
N THR A 144 -8.73 -1.94 8.27
CA THR A 144 -7.97 -1.54 7.09
C THR A 144 -7.52 -0.07 7.21
N PRO A 145 -6.27 0.25 6.84
CA PRO A 145 -5.74 1.60 7.00
C PRO A 145 -6.62 2.66 6.33
N PRO A 146 -6.85 3.83 6.95
CA PRO A 146 -7.75 4.86 6.43
C PRO A 146 -7.43 5.36 5.02
N PHE A 147 -6.17 5.24 4.57
CA PHE A 147 -5.77 5.64 3.22
C PHE A 147 -6.47 4.83 2.12
N ILE A 148 -6.98 3.63 2.43
CA ILE A 148 -7.73 2.79 1.49
C ILE A 148 -8.92 3.54 0.92
N VAL A 149 -9.55 4.45 1.69
CA VAL A 149 -10.73 5.17 1.25
C VAL A 149 -10.42 6.00 0.00
N MET A 150 -9.30 6.73 0.00
CA MET A 150 -8.92 7.51 -1.16
C MET A 150 -8.46 6.66 -2.33
N ALA A 151 -7.66 5.63 -2.06
CA ALA A 151 -7.21 4.73 -3.11
C ALA A 151 -8.41 4.05 -3.81
N ARG A 152 -9.34 3.50 -3.03
CA ARG A 152 -10.53 2.75 -3.49
C ARG A 152 -11.59 3.65 -4.10
N TYR A 153 -12.06 4.68 -3.40
CA TYR A 153 -13.25 5.42 -3.82
C TYR A 153 -12.93 6.56 -4.80
N TYR A 154 -11.73 7.12 -4.76
CA TYR A 154 -11.39 8.25 -5.63
C TYR A 154 -10.51 7.83 -6.81
N HIS A 155 -9.47 7.04 -6.56
CA HIS A 155 -8.50 6.71 -7.62
C HIS A 155 -8.92 5.50 -8.44
N CYS A 156 -9.31 4.38 -7.83
CA CYS A 156 -9.80 3.22 -8.59
C CYS A 156 -11.06 3.54 -9.40
N ALA A 157 -11.92 4.44 -8.89
CA ALA A 157 -13.08 4.92 -9.64
C ALA A 157 -12.71 5.58 -10.98
N ARG A 158 -11.48 6.09 -11.16
CA ARG A 158 -11.06 6.73 -12.41
C ARG A 158 -10.47 5.75 -13.42
N LEU A 159 -10.30 4.48 -13.04
CA LEU A 159 -9.87 3.42 -13.94
C LEU A 159 -11.08 2.94 -14.75
N ASP A 160 -10.85 2.56 -16.01
CA ASP A 160 -11.85 1.86 -16.78
C ASP A 160 -12.02 0.42 -16.27
N THR A 161 -13.07 -0.26 -16.72
CA THR A 161 -13.33 -1.65 -16.31
C THR A 161 -12.19 -2.59 -16.67
N ALA A 162 -11.46 -2.30 -17.76
CA ALA A 162 -10.24 -3.01 -18.12
C ALA A 162 -9.14 -2.79 -17.08
N GLY A 163 -8.86 -1.55 -16.67
CA GLY A 163 -7.86 -1.23 -15.65
C GLY A 163 -8.20 -1.76 -14.25
N LEU A 164 -9.48 -1.96 -13.92
CA LEU A 164 -9.90 -2.62 -12.68
C LEU A 164 -9.78 -4.14 -12.72
N TYR A 165 -9.84 -4.75 -13.91
CA TYR A 165 -9.87 -6.19 -14.09
C TYR A 165 -8.57 -6.77 -14.65
N CYS A 166 -7.62 -5.95 -15.10
CA CYS A 166 -6.38 -6.41 -15.71
C CYS A 166 -5.40 -6.85 -14.63
N PRO A 167 -5.16 -8.17 -14.46
CA PRO A 167 -4.11 -8.64 -13.56
C PRO A 167 -2.76 -8.24 -14.16
N LYS A 168 -1.86 -7.73 -13.32
CA LYS A 168 -0.50 -7.37 -13.76
C LYS A 168 0.42 -8.59 -13.88
N ASP A 169 0.17 -9.61 -13.08
CA ASP A 169 1.01 -10.80 -12.97
C ASP A 169 0.21 -12.07 -13.29
N ASP A 170 0.92 -13.10 -13.76
CA ASP A 170 0.38 -14.44 -14.04
C ASP A 170 -0.26 -15.09 -12.79
N ASP A 171 0.06 -14.59 -11.60
CA ASP A 171 -0.48 -15.04 -10.32
C ASP A 171 -1.91 -14.54 -10.05
N GLY A 172 -2.45 -13.66 -10.90
CA GLY A 172 -3.87 -13.32 -10.90
C GLY A 172 -4.34 -12.67 -9.59
N VAL A 173 -3.56 -11.73 -9.06
CA VAL A 173 -3.98 -11.01 -7.85
C VAL A 173 -5.11 -10.05 -8.20
N PHE A 174 -6.35 -10.43 -7.86
CA PHE A 174 -7.56 -9.65 -8.14
C PHE A 174 -8.03 -8.87 -6.91
N LEU A 175 -8.71 -7.74 -7.16
CA LEU A 175 -9.52 -7.09 -6.13
C LEU A 175 -10.57 -8.07 -5.61
N SER A 176 -10.83 -8.00 -4.30
CA SER A 176 -11.99 -8.66 -3.74
C SER A 176 -13.27 -8.17 -4.44
N TYR A 177 -14.29 -9.02 -4.53
CA TYR A 177 -15.56 -8.64 -5.14
C TYR A 177 -16.14 -7.36 -4.51
N ASP A 178 -16.03 -7.22 -3.20
CA ASP A 178 -16.50 -6.04 -2.46
C ASP A 178 -15.68 -4.79 -2.80
N ASP A 179 -14.36 -4.92 -2.93
CA ASP A 179 -13.50 -3.80 -3.30
C ASP A 179 -13.77 -3.36 -4.74
N PHE A 180 -13.86 -4.32 -5.66
CA PHE A 180 -14.25 -4.08 -7.06
C PHE A 180 -15.60 -3.36 -7.15
N LEU A 181 -16.64 -3.90 -6.48
CA LEU A 181 -17.98 -3.33 -6.52
C LEU A 181 -17.99 -1.90 -5.97
N ALA A 182 -17.27 -1.64 -4.89
CA ALA A 182 -17.17 -0.29 -4.34
C ALA A 182 -16.45 0.68 -5.28
N CYS A 183 -15.41 0.25 -5.99
CA CYS A 183 -14.75 1.07 -7.00
C CYS A 183 -15.72 1.45 -8.13
N VAL A 184 -16.52 0.49 -8.61
CA VAL A 184 -17.54 0.70 -9.64
C VAL A 184 -18.65 1.63 -9.16
N LEU A 185 -19.20 1.40 -7.97
CA LEU A 185 -20.25 2.26 -7.39
C LEU A 185 -19.75 3.69 -7.13
N ALA A 186 -18.49 3.84 -6.73
CA ALA A 186 -17.88 5.14 -6.56
C ALA A 186 -17.77 5.90 -7.89
N TYR A 187 -17.41 5.20 -8.97
CA TYR A 187 -17.36 5.78 -10.31
C TYR A 187 -18.72 6.30 -10.77
N GLU A 188 -19.79 5.52 -10.62
CA GLU A 188 -21.15 5.95 -10.98
C GLU A 188 -21.57 7.22 -10.25
N LYS A 189 -21.22 7.31 -8.96
CA LYS A 189 -21.52 8.47 -8.12
C LYS A 189 -20.70 9.70 -8.52
N LEU A 190 -19.41 9.52 -8.80
CA LEU A 190 -18.50 10.59 -9.23
C LEU A 190 -18.83 11.10 -10.64
N ASP A 191 -19.26 10.24 -11.57
CA ASP A 191 -19.69 10.67 -12.91
C ASP A 191 -20.97 11.51 -12.83
N TRP A 192 -21.92 11.11 -11.95
CA TRP A 192 -23.12 11.90 -11.72
C TRP A 192 -22.80 13.30 -11.19
N GLU A 193 -22.00 13.40 -10.11
CA GLU A 193 -21.65 14.69 -9.50
C GLU A 193 -20.67 15.52 -10.35
N GLY A 194 -19.76 14.87 -11.08
CA GLY A 194 -18.83 15.51 -12.02
C GLY A 194 -19.52 16.13 -13.23
N ARG A 195 -20.59 15.51 -13.75
CA ARG A 195 -21.45 16.10 -14.78
C ARG A 195 -22.21 17.32 -14.25
N PHE A 196 -22.63 17.34 -12.99
CA PHE A 196 -23.22 18.54 -12.36
C PHE A 196 -22.18 19.64 -12.12
N PHE A 197 -20.94 19.30 -11.75
CA PHE A 197 -19.86 20.28 -11.61
C PHE A 197 -19.46 20.91 -12.96
N CYS A 198 -19.39 20.13 -14.04
CA CYS A 198 -19.15 20.64 -15.39
C CYS A 198 -20.37 21.41 -15.96
N ALA A 199 -21.60 21.01 -15.63
CA ALA A 199 -22.80 21.75 -15.99
C ALA A 199 -22.91 23.09 -15.24
N GLY A 200 -22.49 23.15 -13.97
CA GLY A 200 -22.41 24.39 -13.20
C GLY A 200 -21.29 25.33 -13.68
N ALA A 201 -20.16 24.78 -14.14
CA ALA A 201 -19.05 25.56 -14.71
C ALA A 201 -19.36 26.12 -16.12
N LEU A 202 -20.32 25.54 -16.84
CA LEU A 202 -20.79 26.03 -18.16
C LEU A 202 -21.95 27.03 -18.09
N GLY A 203 -22.29 27.50 -16.88
CA GLY A 203 -23.10 28.70 -16.68
C GLY A 203 -24.59 28.45 -16.65
N LEU A 204 -25.13 28.23 -15.45
CA LEU A 204 -26.46 28.69 -15.04
C LEU A 204 -26.42 28.97 -13.54
N ALA A 205 -26.76 30.21 -13.19
CA ALA A 205 -26.66 30.73 -11.84
C ALA A 205 -27.68 30.10 -10.87
N ALA A 206 -27.31 30.21 -9.59
CA ALA A 206 -28.14 30.29 -8.39
C ALA A 206 -28.48 28.99 -7.64
N GLY A 207 -28.17 29.02 -6.34
CA GLY A 207 -28.69 28.13 -5.30
C GLY A 207 -27.58 27.55 -4.45
N GLY A 208 -27.29 28.16 -3.30
CA GLY A 208 -26.28 27.68 -2.36
C GLY A 208 -26.69 26.34 -1.74
N TRP A 209 -25.80 25.35 -1.82
CA TRP A 209 -25.92 24.08 -1.10
C TRP A 209 -24.70 23.92 -0.20
N ARG A 210 -24.93 23.96 1.13
CA ARG A 210 -23.99 23.44 2.12
C ARG A 210 -24.18 21.93 2.16
N SER A 211 -23.29 21.16 1.55
CA SER A 211 -23.26 19.71 1.71
C SER A 211 -22.49 19.36 2.99
N GLN A 212 -23.22 19.01 4.05
CA GLN A 212 -22.67 18.19 5.13
C GLN A 212 -22.53 16.76 4.60
N PHE A 213 -21.30 16.30 4.39
CA PHE A 213 -21.01 14.89 4.15
C PHE A 213 -20.69 14.22 5.48
N SER A 214 -21.50 13.23 5.87
CA SER A 214 -21.16 12.25 6.89
C SER A 214 -21.09 10.90 6.20
N TRP A 215 -19.88 10.40 5.98
CA TRP A 215 -19.66 9.01 5.58
C TRP A 215 -19.62 8.19 6.87
N ALA A 216 -20.61 7.31 7.07
CA ALA A 216 -20.52 6.30 8.12
C ALA A 216 -19.51 5.24 7.63
N VAL A 217 -18.40 5.13 8.35
CA VAL A 217 -17.37 4.08 8.19
C VAL A 217 -17.90 2.77 8.74
#